data_AF-A0A1Z9F0W9-F1
#
_entry.id   AF-A0A1Z9F0W9-F1
#
_cell.length_a   1.000
_cell.length_b   1.000
_cell.length_c   1.000
_cell.angle_alpha   90.00
_cell.angle_beta   90.00
_cell.angle_gamma   90.00
#
_symmetry.space_group_name_H-M   'P 1'
#
loop_
_entity.id
_entity.type
_entity.pdbx_description
1 polymer ?
#
loop_
_entity_poly.entity_id
_entity_poly.type
_entity_poly.pdbx_seq_one_letter_code
_entity_poly.pdbx_strand_id
1 'polypeptide(L)'
;MDAETQAVKTQDTAPVNEQQAQTTVSEEKTETFSQDAVNKIVAERVAKEKAKYDKKYSGINVDHYNQLVEKEEKARHTDLEKRGEFEKLLKEQADKFAGKIDQYQNELTSIKIDGALLSEASGLKAVNPNQVTQLLKGQLKLNETGTVDVIDTTSGQVRYNDKGEPIQVKDLVQEFLQANPHFVSAGPSGSGTGQGTGKQQAV
;
A
#
# COMPACT_ATOMS: atom_id res chain seq x y z
N MET A 1 1.35 -23.30 -63.80
CA MET A 1 1.79 -22.03 -64.41
C MET A 1 2.49 -21.25 -63.31
N ASP A 2 3.76 -21.54 -63.06
CA ASP A 2 4.97 -21.01 -63.72
C ASP A 2 5.54 -19.94 -62.78
N ALA A 3 6.57 -20.26 -62.00
CA ALA A 3 7.99 -20.31 -62.38
C ALA A 3 8.54 -18.91 -62.69
N GLU A 4 9.55 -18.48 -61.93
CA GLU A 4 10.85 -17.96 -62.39
C GLU A 4 11.56 -17.27 -61.20
N THR A 5 12.53 -17.95 -60.56
CA THR A 5 13.98 -17.96 -60.87
C THR A 5 14.70 -16.65 -60.63
N GLN A 6 15.66 -16.67 -59.69
CA GLN A 6 16.97 -16.08 -59.92
C GLN A 6 18.06 -16.97 -59.32
N ALA A 7 19.03 -17.27 -60.18
CA ALA A 7 20.11 -18.22 -60.06
C ALA A 7 21.38 -17.52 -59.54
N VAL A 8 22.11 -18.17 -58.63
CA VAL A 8 23.44 -18.81 -58.82
C VAL A 8 24.64 -17.86 -58.93
N LYS A 9 25.62 -18.06 -58.02
CA LYS A 9 27.05 -18.26 -58.35
C LYS A 9 27.79 -18.89 -57.15
N THR A 10 28.09 -20.19 -57.24
CA THR A 10 29.43 -20.82 -57.49
C THR A 10 30.29 -20.90 -56.22
N GLN A 11 30.40 -22.09 -55.61
CA GLN A 11 31.33 -23.20 -55.92
C GLN A 11 32.74 -22.94 -55.39
N ASP A 12 33.15 -23.74 -54.41
CA ASP A 12 34.51 -24.27 -54.39
C ASP A 12 34.45 -25.75 -54.00
N THR A 13 34.92 -26.58 -54.93
CA THR A 13 34.91 -28.05 -54.90
C THR A 13 36.30 -28.48 -55.33
N ALA A 14 36.99 -29.29 -54.54
CA ALA A 14 38.17 -30.03 -54.98
C ALA A 14 38.42 -31.23 -54.03
N PRO A 15 39.10 -32.29 -54.46
CA PRO A 15 38.60 -33.27 -55.42
C PRO A 15 38.52 -34.67 -54.77
N VAL A 16 37.49 -35.44 -55.10
CA VAL A 16 37.48 -36.88 -54.78
C VAL A 16 38.29 -37.57 -55.87
N ASN A 17 39.49 -38.02 -55.49
CA ASN A 17 40.37 -38.82 -56.31
C ASN A 17 39.82 -40.25 -56.40
N GLU A 18 39.41 -40.66 -57.59
CA GLU A 18 39.17 -42.05 -57.94
C GLU A 18 40.51 -42.79 -58.00
N GLN A 19 40.82 -43.56 -56.95
CA GLN A 19 41.75 -44.68 -57.07
C GLN A 19 40.99 -45.95 -56.73
N GLN A 20 40.74 -46.74 -57.77
CA GLN A 20 40.31 -48.13 -57.71
C GLN A 20 41.26 -48.91 -56.80
N ALA A 21 40.85 -49.13 -55.55
CA ALA A 21 41.37 -50.23 -54.74
C ALA A 21 40.52 -51.45 -55.06
N GLN A 22 41.07 -52.31 -55.93
CA GLN A 22 40.59 -53.66 -56.20
C GLN A 22 40.56 -54.43 -54.87
N THR A 23 39.41 -54.41 -54.21
CA THR A 23 39.19 -55.21 -53.01
C THR A 23 38.60 -56.52 -53.49
N THR A 24 39.40 -57.57 -53.41
CA THR A 24 38.97 -58.97 -53.50
C THR A 24 37.68 -59.15 -52.70
N VAL A 25 36.62 -59.53 -53.39
CA VAL A 25 35.38 -60.03 -52.79
C VAL A 25 35.74 -61.32 -52.08
N SER A 26 36.09 -61.21 -50.80
CA SER A 26 36.07 -62.33 -49.88
C SER A 26 34.60 -62.69 -49.70
N GLU A 27 34.26 -63.94 -50.02
CA GLU A 27 32.94 -64.54 -49.83
C GLU A 27 32.27 -64.02 -48.55
N GLU A 28 31.14 -63.32 -48.70
CA GLU A 28 30.20 -63.12 -47.60
C GLU A 28 29.69 -64.52 -47.21
N LYS A 29 30.35 -65.13 -46.23
CA LYS A 29 29.70 -66.11 -45.39
C LYS A 29 28.49 -65.41 -44.78
N THR A 30 27.32 -65.66 -45.34
CA THR A 30 26.06 -65.53 -44.61
C THR A 30 26.13 -66.49 -43.43
N GLU A 31 26.69 -66.02 -42.33
CA GLU A 31 26.63 -66.66 -41.03
C GLU A 31 25.15 -66.72 -40.65
N THR A 32 24.48 -67.83 -40.97
CA THR A 32 23.10 -68.06 -40.55
C THR A 32 23.12 -68.22 -39.04
N PHE A 33 22.75 -67.15 -38.33
CA PHE A 33 22.69 -67.18 -36.88
C PHE A 33 21.65 -68.20 -36.42
N SER A 34 22.09 -69.18 -35.62
CA SER A 34 21.18 -70.03 -34.85
C SER A 34 20.34 -69.15 -33.91
N GLN A 35 19.10 -69.58 -33.60
CA GLN A 35 18.25 -68.93 -32.63
C GLN A 35 18.97 -68.74 -31.27
N ASP A 36 19.84 -69.67 -30.88
CA ASP A 36 20.67 -69.55 -29.69
C ASP A 36 21.70 -68.43 -29.78
N ALA A 37 22.27 -68.19 -30.96
CA ALA A 37 23.21 -67.09 -31.19
C ALA A 37 22.50 -65.73 -31.10
N VAL A 38 21.28 -65.61 -31.63
CA VAL A 38 20.47 -64.39 -31.53
C VAL A 38 20.08 -64.12 -30.07
N ASN A 39 19.62 -65.14 -29.33
CA ASN A 39 19.28 -65.02 -27.92
C ASN A 39 20.49 -64.55 -27.09
N LYS A 40 21.69 -65.06 -27.38
CA LYS A 40 22.93 -64.66 -26.71
C LYS A 40 23.31 -63.20 -26.99
N ILE A 41 23.16 -62.75 -28.24
CA ILE A 41 23.43 -61.35 -28.64
C ILE A 41 22.45 -60.39 -27.96
N VAL A 42 21.17 -60.74 -27.90
CA VAL A 42 20.14 -59.92 -27.22
C VAL A 42 20.43 -59.87 -25.72
N ALA A 43 20.74 -61.00 -25.10
CA ALA A 43 21.11 -61.04 -23.68
C ALA A 43 22.35 -60.16 -23.38
N GLU A 44 23.38 -60.21 -24.22
CA GLU A 44 24.55 -59.33 -24.09
C GLU A 44 24.21 -57.84 -24.25
N ARG A 45 23.34 -57.51 -25.21
CA ARG A 45 22.92 -56.12 -25.44
C ARG A 45 22.14 -55.58 -24.24
N VAL A 46 21.20 -56.38 -23.73
CA VAL A 46 20.42 -56.05 -22.52
C VAL A 46 21.34 -55.92 -21.31
N ALA A 47 22.33 -56.80 -21.15
CA ALA A 47 23.31 -56.72 -20.07
C ALA A 47 24.19 -55.45 -20.17
N LYS A 48 24.64 -55.10 -21.39
CA LYS A 48 25.40 -53.86 -21.65
C LYS A 48 24.57 -52.61 -21.40
N GLU A 49 23.27 -52.60 -21.75
CA GLU A 49 22.37 -51.50 -21.42
C GLU A 49 22.15 -51.38 -19.92
N LYS A 50 21.83 -52.49 -19.23
CA LYS A 50 21.69 -52.50 -17.77
C LYS A 50 22.96 -52.00 -17.08
N ALA A 51 24.14 -52.48 -17.50
CA ALA A 51 25.41 -52.01 -16.97
C ALA A 51 25.68 -50.52 -17.26
N LYS A 52 25.25 -49.99 -18.41
CA LYS A 52 25.33 -48.55 -18.70
C LYS A 52 24.45 -47.73 -17.77
N TYR A 53 23.22 -48.19 -17.49
CA TYR A 53 22.30 -47.50 -16.58
C TYR A 53 22.76 -47.62 -15.13
N ASP A 54 23.18 -48.80 -14.68
CA ASP A 54 23.76 -49.01 -13.36
C ASP A 54 24.97 -48.10 -13.16
N LYS A 55 25.91 -48.04 -14.12
CA LYS A 55 27.09 -47.17 -14.00
C LYS A 55 26.75 -45.67 -13.99
N LYS A 56 25.64 -45.27 -14.62
CA LYS A 56 25.18 -43.87 -14.63
C LYS A 56 24.46 -43.49 -13.33
N TYR A 57 23.75 -44.42 -12.70
CA TYR A 57 22.91 -44.15 -11.54
C TYR A 57 23.44 -44.75 -10.23
N SER A 58 24.54 -45.52 -10.23
CA SER A 58 25.07 -46.19 -9.02
C SER A 58 25.51 -45.22 -7.92
N GLY A 59 25.76 -43.96 -8.26
CA GLY A 59 26.08 -42.89 -7.30
C GLY A 59 24.89 -41.96 -6.97
N ILE A 60 23.75 -42.16 -7.62
CA ILE A 60 22.56 -41.33 -7.45
C ILE A 60 21.64 -42.02 -6.45
N ASN A 61 21.65 -41.50 -5.22
CA ASN A 61 20.70 -41.94 -4.20
C ASN A 61 19.35 -41.25 -4.43
N VAL A 62 18.39 -42.01 -4.94
CA VAL A 62 17.03 -41.54 -5.23
C VAL A 62 16.32 -41.08 -3.95
N ASP A 63 16.54 -41.74 -2.82
CA ASP A 63 15.95 -41.36 -1.53
C ASP A 63 16.49 -40.00 -1.05
N HIS A 64 17.80 -39.76 -1.21
CA HIS A 64 18.41 -38.47 -0.86
C HIS A 64 17.87 -37.33 -1.76
N TYR A 65 17.66 -37.59 -3.05
CA TYR A 65 17.03 -36.62 -3.95
C TYR A 65 15.59 -36.31 -3.51
N ASN A 66 14.79 -37.34 -3.22
CA ASN A 66 13.42 -37.15 -2.74
C ASN A 66 13.37 -36.36 -1.42
N GLN A 67 14.29 -36.64 -0.48
CA GLN A 67 14.43 -35.89 0.76
C GLN A 67 14.80 -34.41 0.52
N LEU A 68 15.68 -34.14 -0.45
CA LEU A 68 16.08 -32.78 -0.80
C LEU A 68 14.90 -31.99 -1.38
N VAL A 69 14.14 -32.61 -2.30
CA VAL A 69 12.92 -32.03 -2.88
C VAL A 69 11.88 -31.76 -1.79
N GLU A 70 11.64 -32.69 -0.87
CA GLU A 70 10.68 -32.51 0.23
C GLU A 70 11.11 -31.38 1.17
N LYS A 71 12.41 -31.24 1.44
CA LYS A 71 12.96 -30.16 2.26
C LYS A 71 12.79 -28.79 1.59
N GLU A 72 13.02 -28.72 0.29
CA GLU A 72 12.88 -27.49 -0.49
C GLU A 72 11.40 -27.04 -0.57
N GLU A 73 10.48 -27.97 -0.82
CA GLU A 73 9.04 -27.69 -0.78
C GLU A 73 8.58 -27.23 0.60
N LYS A 74 9.05 -27.86 1.68
CA LYS A 74 8.78 -27.40 3.06
C LYS A 74 9.34 -26.00 3.30
N ALA A 75 10.57 -25.71 2.88
CA ALA A 75 11.16 -24.40 3.03
C ALA A 75 10.34 -23.33 2.27
N ARG A 76 9.94 -23.63 1.03
CA ARG A 76 9.10 -22.76 0.22
C ARG A 76 7.72 -22.52 0.85
N HIS A 77 7.08 -23.57 1.38
CA HIS A 77 5.82 -23.46 2.12
C HIS A 77 5.96 -22.55 3.35
N THR A 78 7.00 -22.77 4.17
CA THR A 78 7.21 -21.93 5.36
C THR A 78 7.52 -20.48 5.01
N ASP A 79 8.19 -20.21 3.88
CA ASP A 79 8.46 -18.84 3.42
C ASP A 79 7.18 -18.17 2.92
N LEU A 80 6.32 -18.90 2.20
CA LEU A 80 5.00 -18.42 1.78
C LEU A 80 4.09 -18.13 2.99
N GLU A 81 4.08 -19.01 4.00
CA GLU A 81 3.35 -18.81 5.26
C GLU A 81 3.89 -17.60 6.01
N LYS A 82 5.22 -17.49 6.17
CA LYS A 82 5.85 -16.32 6.81
C LYS A 82 5.52 -15.02 6.08
N ARG A 83 5.49 -15.01 4.76
CA ARG A 83 5.09 -13.84 3.96
C ARG A 83 3.61 -13.51 4.18
N GLY A 84 2.73 -14.51 4.16
CA GLY A 84 1.31 -14.32 4.44
C GLY A 84 1.04 -13.76 5.84
N GLU A 85 1.70 -14.30 6.85
CA GLU A 85 1.64 -13.80 8.23
C GLU A 85 2.27 -12.41 8.38
N PHE A 86 3.35 -12.13 7.63
CA PHE A 86 3.97 -10.80 7.61
C PHE A 86 3.05 -9.75 6.99
N GLU A 87 2.39 -10.04 5.87
CA GLU A 87 1.42 -9.13 5.25
C GLU A 87 0.23 -8.87 6.19
N LYS A 88 -0.24 -9.91 6.88
CA LYS A 88 -1.31 -9.77 7.87
C LYS A 88 -0.89 -8.89 9.05
N LEU A 89 0.32 -9.11 9.60
CA LEU A 89 0.88 -8.28 10.67
C LEU A 89 1.07 -6.83 10.21
N LEU A 90 1.55 -6.62 8.98
CA LEU A 90 1.72 -5.30 8.39
C LEU A 90 0.37 -4.58 8.26
N LYS A 91 -0.67 -5.29 7.80
CA LYS A 91 -2.02 -4.76 7.71
C LYS A 91 -2.60 -4.42 9.08
N GLU A 92 -2.49 -5.31 10.06
CA GLU A 92 -2.95 -5.05 11.44
C GLU A 92 -2.24 -3.84 12.04
N GLN A 93 -0.94 -3.71 11.80
CA GLN A 93 -0.16 -2.57 12.26
C GLN A 93 -0.57 -1.27 11.54
N ALA A 94 -0.80 -1.32 10.23
CA ALA A 94 -1.30 -0.19 9.45
C ALA A 94 -2.68 0.27 9.95
N ASP A 95 -3.62 -0.66 10.14
CA ASP A 95 -4.96 -0.36 10.66
C ASP A 95 -4.89 0.25 12.07
N LYS A 96 -4.01 -0.28 12.93
CA LYS A 96 -3.77 0.26 14.28
C LYS A 96 -3.18 1.67 14.25
N PHE A 97 -2.23 1.94 13.35
CA PHE A 97 -1.68 3.28 13.21
C PHE A 97 -2.66 4.26 12.58
N ALA A 98 -3.45 3.84 11.60
CA ALA A 98 -4.52 4.64 11.02
C ALA A 98 -5.52 5.07 12.11
N GLY A 99 -5.99 4.13 12.94
CA GLY A 99 -6.89 4.46 14.05
C GLY A 99 -6.28 5.44 15.08
N LYS A 100 -4.98 5.32 15.36
CA LYS A 100 -4.27 6.30 16.23
C LYS A 100 -4.14 7.67 15.59
N ILE A 101 -3.87 7.73 14.28
CA ILE A 101 -3.79 8.98 13.53
C ILE A 101 -5.14 9.69 13.59
N ASP A 102 -6.24 8.99 13.33
CA ASP A 102 -7.58 9.57 13.39
C ASP A 102 -7.91 10.06 14.81
N GLN A 103 -7.55 9.28 15.84
CA GLN A 103 -7.71 9.70 17.22
C GLN A 103 -6.95 11.01 17.51
N TYR A 104 -5.65 11.07 17.18
CA TYR A 104 -4.84 12.26 17.42
C TYR A 104 -5.27 13.45 16.57
N GLN A 105 -5.73 13.24 15.34
CA GLN A 105 -6.29 14.31 14.50
C GLN A 105 -7.56 14.89 15.13
N ASN A 106 -8.46 14.05 15.63
CA ASN A 106 -9.67 14.50 16.31
C ASN A 106 -9.36 15.26 17.60
N GLU A 107 -8.45 14.74 18.42
CA GLU A 107 -7.98 15.41 19.65
C GLU A 107 -7.34 16.76 19.33
N LEU A 108 -6.45 16.82 18.34
CA LEU A 108 -5.78 18.06 17.93
C LEU A 108 -6.79 19.08 17.38
N THR A 109 -7.76 18.62 16.59
CA THR A 109 -8.83 19.46 16.05
C THR A 109 -9.66 20.05 17.18
N SER A 110 -10.07 19.24 18.16
CA SER A 110 -10.80 19.72 19.34
C SER A 110 -9.96 20.74 20.12
N ILE A 111 -8.71 20.41 20.46
CA ILE A 111 -7.84 21.30 21.24
C ILE A 111 -7.63 22.65 20.53
N LYS A 112 -7.39 22.65 19.22
CA LYS A 112 -7.19 23.89 18.46
C LYS A 112 -8.45 24.72 18.34
N ILE A 113 -9.58 24.09 18.01
CA ILE A 113 -10.87 24.79 17.87
C ILE A 113 -11.33 25.32 19.23
N ASP A 114 -11.33 24.46 20.25
CA ASP A 114 -11.77 24.82 21.60
C ASP A 114 -10.85 25.87 22.20
N GLY A 115 -9.53 25.74 22.04
CA GLY A 115 -8.55 26.71 22.52
C GLY A 115 -8.70 28.08 21.85
N ALA A 116 -8.88 28.13 20.53
CA ALA A 116 -9.12 29.38 19.80
C ALA A 116 -10.43 30.04 20.26
N LEU A 117 -11.53 29.30 20.29
CA LEU A 117 -12.83 29.83 20.74
C LEU A 117 -12.81 30.28 22.18
N LEU A 118 -12.20 29.50 23.07
CA LEU A 118 -12.12 29.84 24.49
C LEU A 118 -11.30 31.11 24.72
N SER A 119 -10.19 31.25 24.00
CA SER A 119 -9.32 32.43 24.05
C SER A 119 -10.08 33.68 23.58
N GLU A 120 -10.71 33.61 22.41
CA GLU A 120 -11.44 34.75 21.84
C GLU A 120 -12.68 35.11 22.68
N ALA A 121 -13.46 34.12 23.13
CA ALA A 121 -14.63 34.36 23.98
C ALA A 121 -14.25 34.97 25.33
N SER A 122 -13.15 34.52 25.93
CA SER A 122 -12.63 35.11 27.17
C SER A 122 -12.14 36.54 26.94
N GLY A 123 -11.41 36.79 25.84
CA GLY A 123 -10.93 38.13 25.47
C GLY A 123 -12.07 39.12 25.20
N LEU A 124 -13.18 38.64 24.64
CA LEU A 124 -14.40 39.42 24.39
C LEU A 124 -15.34 39.51 25.61
N LYS A 125 -14.86 39.10 26.80
CA LYS A 125 -15.60 39.17 28.07
C LYS A 125 -16.93 38.41 28.05
N ALA A 126 -16.95 37.23 27.44
CA ALA A 126 -18.10 36.34 27.56
C ALA A 126 -18.31 35.92 29.02
N VAL A 127 -19.57 35.89 29.49
CA VAL A 127 -19.95 35.46 30.84
C VAL A 127 -19.59 33.99 31.08
N ASN A 128 -19.80 33.16 30.06
CA ASN A 128 -19.46 31.75 30.08
C ASN A 128 -18.75 31.34 28.77
N PRO A 129 -17.41 31.52 28.70
CA PRO A 129 -16.63 31.18 27.50
C PRO A 129 -16.78 29.72 27.07
N ASN A 130 -16.87 28.78 28.03
CA ASN A 130 -17.05 27.36 27.73
C ASN A 130 -18.35 27.07 26.99
N GLN A 131 -19.44 27.72 27.38
CA GLN A 131 -20.73 27.56 26.71
C GLN A 131 -20.72 28.16 25.30
N VAL A 132 -20.07 29.31 25.11
CA VAL A 132 -19.89 29.92 23.79
C VAL A 132 -19.08 28.99 22.88
N THR A 133 -17.99 28.41 23.38
CA THR A 133 -17.20 27.40 22.63
C THR A 133 -18.06 26.22 22.20
N GLN A 134 -18.89 25.66 23.10
CA GLN A 134 -19.75 24.51 22.77
C GLN A 134 -20.79 24.83 21.69
N LEU A 135 -21.32 26.05 21.67
CA LEU A 135 -22.32 26.49 20.67
C LEU A 135 -21.69 26.79 19.32
N LEU A 136 -20.45 27.31 19.30
CA LEU A 136 -19.81 27.76 18.07
C LEU A 136 -18.91 26.71 17.41
N LYS A 137 -18.39 25.71 18.15
CA LYS A 137 -17.42 24.72 17.61
C LYS A 137 -17.84 24.03 16.31
N GLY A 138 -19.14 23.85 16.08
CA GLY A 138 -19.66 23.23 14.84
C GLY A 138 -19.54 24.11 13.60
N GLN A 139 -19.25 25.40 13.77
CA GLN A 139 -19.05 26.37 12.68
C GLN A 139 -17.56 26.55 12.35
N LEU A 140 -16.67 25.74 12.93
CA LEU A 140 -15.23 25.83 12.71
C LEU A 140 -14.70 24.50 12.21
N LYS A 141 -13.67 24.56 11.39
CA LYS A 141 -12.94 23.40 10.89
C LYS A 141 -11.44 23.67 10.94
N LEU A 142 -10.67 22.63 11.26
CA LEU A 142 -9.22 22.68 11.10
C LEU A 142 -8.87 22.38 9.64
N ASN A 143 -8.13 23.28 9.00
CA ASN A 143 -7.64 23.07 7.63
C ASN A 143 -6.32 22.30 7.60
N GLU A 144 -5.86 21.95 6.39
CA GLU A 144 -4.64 21.16 6.18
C GLU A 144 -3.37 21.87 6.66
N THR A 145 -3.38 23.22 6.71
CA THR A 145 -2.27 24.00 7.25
C THR A 145 -2.28 24.07 8.79
N GLY A 146 -3.29 23.49 9.43
CA GLY A 146 -3.47 23.50 10.88
C GLY A 146 -3.99 24.83 11.43
N THR A 147 -4.57 25.67 10.57
CA THR A 147 -5.28 26.91 10.94
C THR A 147 -6.77 26.60 11.09
N VAL A 148 -7.44 27.33 11.98
CA VAL A 148 -8.87 27.18 12.21
C VAL A 148 -9.64 28.14 11.32
N ASP A 149 -10.45 27.60 10.43
CA ASP A 149 -11.29 28.36 9.51
C ASP A 149 -12.75 28.32 9.97
N VAL A 150 -13.44 29.46 9.83
CA VAL A 150 -14.88 29.55 10.07
C VAL A 150 -15.61 29.06 8.81
N ILE A 151 -16.52 28.11 8.98
CA ILE A 151 -17.29 27.51 7.90
C ILE A 151 -18.77 27.85 8.01
N ASP A 152 -19.45 27.86 6.88
CA ASP A 152 -20.90 27.83 6.83
C ASP A 152 -21.36 26.39 7.05
N THR A 153 -22.22 26.17 8.04
CA THR A 153 -22.71 24.85 8.43
C THR A 153 -23.56 24.18 7.35
N THR A 154 -24.11 24.96 6.41
CA THR A 154 -24.95 24.42 5.33
C THR A 154 -24.11 23.98 4.13
N SER A 155 -23.15 24.81 3.72
CA SER A 155 -22.32 24.54 2.53
C SER A 155 -21.00 23.84 2.84
N GLY A 156 -20.54 23.88 4.09
CA GLY A 156 -19.23 23.37 4.51
C GLY A 156 -18.03 24.19 4.01
N GLN A 157 -18.30 25.32 3.36
CA GLN A 157 -17.27 26.21 2.79
C GLN A 157 -16.81 27.25 3.79
N VAL A 158 -15.58 27.74 3.62
CA VAL A 158 -15.05 28.84 4.43
C VAL A 158 -15.91 30.09 4.22
N ARG A 159 -16.29 30.75 5.32
CA ARG A 159 -17.03 32.02 5.27
C ARG A 159 -16.07 33.18 5.01
N TYR A 160 -16.53 34.11 4.18
CA TYR A 160 -15.82 35.34 3.86
C TYR A 160 -16.62 36.55 4.33
N ASN A 161 -15.92 37.61 4.71
CA ASN A 161 -16.52 38.90 5.02
C ASN A 161 -16.84 39.69 3.72
N ASP A 162 -17.49 40.85 3.85
CA ASP A 162 -17.86 41.71 2.71
C ASP A 162 -16.66 42.24 1.91
N LYS A 163 -15.45 42.14 2.46
CA LYS A 163 -14.19 42.53 1.81
C LYS A 163 -13.54 41.38 1.05
N GLY A 164 -14.14 40.18 1.09
CA GLY A 164 -13.61 38.97 0.46
C GLY A 164 -12.50 38.29 1.26
N GLU A 165 -12.33 38.61 2.55
CA GLU A 165 -11.34 37.97 3.44
C GLU A 165 -12.01 36.87 4.28
N PRO A 166 -11.33 35.75 4.58
CA PRO A 166 -11.87 34.72 5.46
C PRO A 166 -12.25 35.28 6.84
N ILE A 167 -13.46 34.98 7.30
CA ILE A 167 -13.92 35.37 8.63
C ILE A 167 -13.02 34.73 9.68
N GLN A 168 -12.51 35.54 10.61
CA GLN A 168 -11.67 35.06 11.69
C GLN A 168 -12.55 34.52 12.84
N VAL A 169 -11.98 33.62 13.65
CA VAL A 169 -12.66 33.08 14.84
C VAL A 169 -13.16 34.20 15.76
N LYS A 170 -12.36 35.27 15.91
CA LYS A 170 -12.73 36.45 16.69
C LYS A 170 -14.00 37.12 16.18
N ASP A 171 -14.11 37.30 14.86
CA ASP A 171 -15.25 37.97 14.23
C ASP A 171 -16.52 37.14 14.43
N LEU A 172 -16.42 35.81 14.30
CA LEU A 172 -17.52 34.89 14.59
C LEU A 172 -18.01 34.99 16.05
N VAL A 173 -17.07 34.98 17.01
CA VAL A 173 -17.42 35.10 18.43
C VAL A 173 -18.03 36.47 18.72
N GLN A 174 -17.49 37.54 18.12
CA GLN A 174 -18.03 38.88 18.26
C GLN A 174 -19.44 39.01 17.70
N GLU A 175 -19.70 38.48 16.50
CA GLU A 175 -21.04 38.41 15.89
C GLU A 175 -22.02 37.68 16.81
N PHE A 176 -21.63 36.52 17.33
CA PHE A 176 -22.43 35.74 18.27
C PHE A 176 -22.77 36.52 19.55
N LEU A 177 -21.78 37.16 20.16
CA LEU A 177 -21.96 37.92 21.40
C LEU A 177 -22.81 39.18 21.20
N GLN A 178 -22.70 39.85 20.05
CA GLN A 178 -23.55 40.98 19.70
C GLN A 178 -25.01 40.57 19.47
N ALA A 179 -25.23 39.45 18.78
CA ALA A 179 -26.56 38.88 18.57
C ALA A 179 -27.17 38.34 19.88
N ASN A 180 -26.33 37.97 20.85
CA ASN A 180 -26.76 37.38 22.12
C ASN A 180 -26.19 38.13 23.34
N PRO A 181 -26.79 39.28 23.73
CA PRO A 181 -26.27 40.13 24.80
C PRO A 181 -26.14 39.46 26.18
N HIS A 182 -26.91 38.40 26.44
CA HIS A 182 -26.87 37.65 27.69
C HIS A 182 -25.58 36.82 27.87
N PHE A 183 -24.81 36.59 26.80
CA PHE A 183 -23.49 35.96 26.89
C PHE A 183 -22.37 36.97 27.15
N VAL A 184 -22.63 38.28 27.14
CA VAL A 184 -21.62 39.32 27.36
C VAL A 184 -21.67 39.79 28.81
N SER A 185 -20.52 39.88 29.46
CA SER A 185 -20.43 40.44 30.80
C SER A 185 -20.89 41.90 30.79
N ALA A 186 -21.81 42.25 31.68
CA ALA A 186 -22.24 43.64 31.83
C ALA A 186 -20.99 44.51 32.10
N GLY A 187 -20.82 45.58 31.32
CA GLY A 187 -19.83 46.61 31.65
C GLY A 187 -20.08 47.15 33.07
N PRO A 188 -19.09 47.81 33.70
CA PRO A 188 -19.26 48.35 35.05
C PRO A 188 -20.53 49.18 35.10
N SER A 189 -21.51 48.67 35.84
CA SER A 189 -22.84 49.27 35.99
C SER A 189 -22.65 50.72 36.35
N GLY A 190 -23.14 51.64 35.51
CA GLY A 190 -23.18 53.05 35.86
C GLY A 190 -23.92 53.20 37.19
N SER A 191 -23.18 53.57 38.23
CA SER A 191 -23.71 54.10 39.48
C SER A 191 -24.49 55.36 39.13
N GLY A 192 -25.81 55.24 39.08
CA GLY A 192 -26.67 56.27 38.50
C GLY A 192 -28.10 56.24 38.98
N THR A 193 -28.37 55.76 40.20
CA THR A 193 -29.59 56.16 40.91
C THR A 193 -29.23 57.39 41.74
N GLY A 194 -29.41 58.56 41.15
CA GLY A 194 -29.25 59.84 41.83
C GLY A 194 -30.07 59.85 43.12
N GLN A 195 -29.43 60.26 44.21
CA GLN A 195 -30.06 60.61 45.46
C GLN A 195 -31.21 61.58 45.20
N GLY A 196 -32.45 61.10 45.36
CA GLY A 196 -33.60 61.97 45.55
C GLY A 196 -33.49 62.62 46.92
N THR A 197 -32.87 63.80 47.00
CA THR A 197 -32.88 64.63 48.20
C THR A 197 -34.28 65.20 48.39
N GLY A 198 -35.16 64.43 49.03
CA GLY A 198 -36.46 64.91 49.49
C GLY A 198 -36.24 65.94 50.59
N LYS A 199 -36.41 67.23 50.26
CA LYS A 199 -36.55 68.29 51.26
C LYS A 199 -37.85 68.04 52.04
N GLN A 200 -37.77 67.52 53.25
CA GLN A 200 -38.87 67.58 54.20
C GLN A 200 -38.74 68.88 55.00
N GLN A 201 -39.73 69.74 54.80
CA GLN A 201 -39.95 70.97 55.55
C GLN A 201 -40.28 70.63 57.00
N ALA A 202 -39.64 71.36 57.92
CA ALA A 202 -39.97 71.31 59.34
C ALA A 202 -41.33 71.98 59.59
N VAL A 203 -42.15 71.34 60.42
CA VAL A 203 -43.26 71.95 61.16
C VAL A 203 -42.87 71.96 62.63
#